data_AF-D0WEY2-F1
#
_entry.id   AF-D0WEY2-F1
#
_cell.length_a   1.000
_cell.length_b   1.000
_cell.length_c   1.000
_cell.angle_alpha   90.00
_cell.angle_beta   90.00
_cell.angle_gamma   90.00
#
_symmetry.space_group_name_H-M   'P 1'
#
loop_
_entity.id
_entity.type
_entity.pdbx_description
1 polymer ?
#
loop_
_entity_poly.entity_id
_entity_poly.type
_entity_poly.pdbx_seq_one_letter_code
_entity_poly.pdbx_strand_id
1 'polypeptide(L)'
;MPRRAAATRREVQPDARFNNRLVTQLINKVLLDGKKSVAENIVYGAFDIVAEKTGQDALSVFKKAMDNVRPTLEVKPKRVGGATYQVPMEVNPRRATTLAIRWIVDFSRKRKEHTMAQRLAQEIIDASENTGASVKRREDLYKMAESNRAFSHYRF
;
A
#
# COMPACT_ATOMS: atom_id res chain seq x y z
N MET A 1 3.51 -12.21 17.84
CA MET A 1 3.83 -13.54 18.44
C MET A 1 2.84 -14.56 17.87
N PRO A 2 3.34 -15.61 17.21
CA PRO A 2 2.58 -16.72 16.63
C PRO A 2 2.63 -18.00 17.51
N ARG A 3 2.24 -19.14 16.91
CA ARG A 3 2.14 -20.55 17.35
C ARG A 3 1.01 -20.98 18.31
N ARG A 4 0.36 -20.10 19.07
CA ARG A 4 -0.92 -20.44 19.75
C ARG A 4 -2.00 -19.39 19.48
N ALA A 5 -2.17 -18.40 20.36
CA ALA A 5 -3.20 -17.40 20.21
C ALA A 5 -2.78 -16.27 19.26
N ALA A 6 -3.75 -15.70 18.54
CA ALA A 6 -3.53 -14.50 17.74
C ALA A 6 -3.13 -13.34 18.65
N ALA A 7 -2.04 -12.65 18.33
CA ALA A 7 -1.61 -11.49 19.09
C ALA A 7 -2.69 -10.39 19.09
N THR A 8 -2.89 -9.75 20.25
CA THR A 8 -3.81 -8.62 20.39
C THR A 8 -3.37 -7.48 19.49
N ARG A 9 -4.35 -6.87 18.82
CA ARG A 9 -4.12 -5.84 17.81
C ARG A 9 -4.32 -4.48 18.46
N ARG A 10 -3.37 -3.58 18.26
CA ARG A 10 -3.50 -2.18 18.70
C ARG A 10 -4.18 -1.40 17.58
N GLU A 11 -5.28 -0.72 17.92
CA GLU A 11 -5.92 0.19 16.97
C GLU A 11 -5.13 1.49 16.87
N VAL A 12 -5.15 2.09 15.68
CA VAL A 12 -4.51 3.37 15.41
C VAL A 12 -5.57 4.44 15.54
N GLN A 13 -5.25 5.53 16.25
CA GLN A 13 -6.11 6.69 16.35
C GLN A 13 -6.28 7.35 14.97
N PRO A 14 -7.44 7.98 14.69
CA PRO A 14 -7.63 8.72 13.46
C PRO A 14 -6.70 9.94 13.39
N ASP A 15 -6.47 10.41 12.16
CA ASP A 15 -5.62 11.56 11.89
C ASP A 15 -6.19 12.87 12.45
N ALA A 16 -5.33 13.80 12.85
CA ALA A 16 -5.78 15.06 13.46
C ALA A 16 -6.40 16.04 12.45
N ARG A 17 -5.95 16.06 11.19
CA ARG A 17 -6.44 16.99 10.15
C ARG A 17 -7.61 16.41 9.37
N PHE A 18 -7.51 15.15 8.99
CA PHE A 18 -8.50 14.51 8.11
C PHE A 18 -9.44 13.51 8.82
N ASN A 19 -9.28 13.31 10.14
CA ASN A 19 -10.05 12.35 10.95
C ASN A 19 -10.14 10.94 10.32
N ASN A 20 -9.06 10.48 9.67
CA ASN A 20 -9.05 9.24 8.92
C ASN A 20 -7.89 8.33 9.33
N ARG A 21 -8.21 7.09 9.72
CA ARG A 21 -7.22 6.07 10.14
C ARG A 21 -6.26 5.67 9.01
N LEU A 22 -6.66 5.74 7.74
CA LEU A 22 -5.80 5.42 6.59
C LEU A 22 -4.65 6.43 6.45
N VAL A 23 -4.93 7.71 6.71
CA VAL A 23 -3.91 8.78 6.67
C VAL A 23 -2.90 8.56 7.79
N THR A 24 -3.36 8.21 8.99
CA THR A 24 -2.45 7.86 10.09
C THR A 24 -1.58 6.64 9.78
N GLN A 25 -2.14 5.61 9.12
CA GLN A 25 -1.37 4.46 8.65
C GLN A 25 -0.32 4.83 7.60
N LEU A 26 -0.64 5.76 6.70
CA LEU A 26 0.29 6.32 5.72
C LEU A 26 1.43 7.08 6.42
N ILE A 27 1.11 7.99 7.35
CA ILE A 27 2.08 8.75 8.16
C ILE A 27 3.03 7.78 8.87
N ASN A 28 2.49 6.77 9.54
CA ASN A 28 3.29 5.77 10.25
C ASN A 28 4.21 4.95 9.32
N LYS A 29 3.83 4.76 8.05
CA LYS A 29 4.65 4.06 7.06
C LYS A 29 5.69 4.97 6.40
N VAL A 30 5.41 6.27 6.27
CA VAL A 30 6.37 7.29 5.83
C VAL A 30 7.44 7.55 6.88
N LEU A 31 7.06 7.48 8.16
CA LEU A 31 7.92 7.69 9.32
C LEU A 31 9.23 6.88 9.24
N LEU A 32 10.34 7.59 9.47
CA LEU A 32 11.68 7.06 9.60
C LEU A 32 12.27 7.55 10.93
N ASP A 33 12.99 6.66 11.62
CA ASP A 33 13.74 6.98 12.85
C ASP A 33 12.92 7.69 13.93
N GLY A 34 11.62 7.39 14.05
CA GLY A 34 10.75 7.98 15.08
C GLY A 34 10.29 9.42 14.80
N LYS A 35 10.70 10.03 13.67
CA LYS A 35 10.42 11.45 13.36
C LYS A 35 8.99 11.67 12.86
N LYS A 36 8.01 11.57 13.77
CA LYS A 36 6.58 11.66 13.42
C LYS A 36 6.16 13.03 12.87
N SER A 37 6.61 14.12 13.50
CA SER A 37 6.28 15.48 13.03
C SER A 37 6.76 15.72 11.59
N VAL A 38 7.95 15.23 11.23
CA VAL A 38 8.47 15.31 9.85
C VAL A 38 7.63 14.48 8.89
N ALA A 39 7.21 13.28 9.29
CA ALA A 39 6.34 12.43 8.47
C ALA A 39 4.96 13.04 8.25
N GLU A 40 4.38 13.66 9.27
CA GLU A 40 3.12 14.41 9.19
C GLU A 40 3.26 15.56 8.20
N ASN A 41 4.32 16.37 8.30
CA ASN A 41 4.58 17.47 7.38
C ASN A 41 4.74 17.00 5.92
N ILE A 42 5.41 15.86 5.70
CA ILE A 42 5.55 15.27 4.36
C ILE A 42 4.20 14.85 3.78
N VAL A 43 3.38 14.16 4.57
CA VAL A 43 2.07 13.65 4.09
C VAL A 43 1.10 14.79 3.84
N TYR A 44 1.02 15.77 4.76
CA TYR A 44 0.16 16.93 4.59
C TYR A 44 0.63 17.80 3.42
N GLY A 45 1.93 18.09 3.30
CA GLY A 45 2.46 18.82 2.16
C GLY A 45 2.24 18.09 0.84
N ALA A 46 2.31 16.76 0.83
CA ALA A 46 1.96 15.98 -0.36
C ALA A 46 0.47 16.11 -0.72
N PHE A 47 -0.43 16.07 0.25
CA PHE A 47 -1.87 16.25 0.01
C PHE A 47 -2.20 17.66 -0.47
N ASP A 48 -1.54 18.69 0.04
CA ASP A 48 -1.71 20.06 -0.45
C ASP A 48 -1.29 20.16 -1.93
N ILE A 49 -0.18 19.52 -2.33
CA ILE A 49 0.25 19.43 -3.75
C ILE A 49 -0.76 18.64 -4.60
N VAL A 50 -1.31 17.54 -4.08
CA VAL A 50 -2.33 16.75 -4.79
C VAL A 50 -3.58 17.61 -5.03
N ALA A 51 -4.05 18.34 -4.03
CA ALA A 51 -5.20 19.22 -4.15
C ALA A 51 -4.96 20.33 -5.18
N GLU A 52 -3.78 20.95 -5.16
CA GLU A 52 -3.39 22.01 -6.11
C GLU A 52 -3.34 21.49 -7.56
N LYS A 53 -2.74 20.31 -7.79
CA LYS A 53 -2.58 19.75 -9.15
C LYS A 53 -3.87 19.17 -9.73
N THR A 54 -4.68 18.51 -8.90
CA THR A 54 -5.89 17.82 -9.38
C THR A 54 -7.14 18.68 -9.30
N GLY A 55 -7.13 19.75 -8.50
CA GLY A 55 -8.32 20.56 -8.19
C GLY A 55 -9.40 19.80 -7.41
N GLN A 56 -9.08 18.62 -6.87
CA GLN A 56 -10.00 17.75 -6.14
C GLN A 56 -9.60 17.62 -4.68
N ASP A 57 -10.51 17.12 -3.84
CA ASP A 57 -10.18 16.79 -2.46
C ASP A 57 -9.09 15.70 -2.41
N ALA A 58 -7.94 16.03 -1.81
CA ALA A 58 -6.79 15.13 -1.74
C ALA A 58 -7.12 13.79 -1.07
N LEU A 59 -8.07 13.79 -0.12
CA LEU A 59 -8.50 12.58 0.57
C LEU A 59 -9.26 11.64 -0.38
N SER A 60 -10.11 12.19 -1.25
CA SER A 60 -10.82 11.43 -2.28
C SER A 60 -9.86 10.82 -3.31
N VAL A 61 -8.88 11.60 -3.78
CA VAL A 61 -7.84 11.14 -4.73
C VAL A 61 -7.00 10.04 -4.09
N PHE A 62 -6.61 10.21 -2.83
CA PHE A 62 -5.86 9.20 -2.09
C PHE A 62 -6.65 7.90 -1.92
N LYS A 63 -7.95 7.97 -1.61
CA LYS A 63 -8.81 6.77 -1.53
C LYS A 63 -8.88 6.04 -2.87
N LYS A 64 -9.06 6.78 -3.97
CA LYS A 64 -9.06 6.23 -5.33
C LYS A 64 -7.74 5.55 -5.67
N ALA A 65 -6.61 6.21 -5.40
CA ALA A 65 -5.28 5.63 -5.57
C ALA A 65 -5.11 4.34 -4.75
N MET A 66 -5.58 4.34 -3.50
CA MET A 66 -5.55 3.16 -2.64
C MET A 66 -6.37 2.00 -3.19
N ASP A 67 -7.56 2.25 -3.74
CA ASP A 67 -8.39 1.21 -4.35
C ASP A 67 -7.73 0.64 -5.60
N ASN A 68 -7.09 1.48 -6.42
CA ASN A 68 -6.32 1.04 -7.58
C ASN A 68 -5.10 0.20 -7.20
N VAL A 69 -4.41 0.47 -6.09
CA VAL A 69 -3.18 -0.27 -5.71
C VAL A 69 -3.46 -1.53 -4.88
N ARG A 70 -4.66 -1.66 -4.27
CA ARG A 70 -5.00 -2.81 -3.42
C ARG A 70 -4.96 -4.14 -4.19
N PRO A 71 -4.14 -5.12 -3.75
CA PRO A 71 -4.15 -6.44 -4.35
C PRO A 71 -5.30 -7.29 -3.80
N THR A 72 -5.97 -8.02 -4.68
CA THR A 72 -7.03 -8.99 -4.35
C THR A 72 -6.47 -10.38 -4.10
N LEU A 73 -5.48 -10.79 -4.90
CA LEU A 73 -4.76 -12.06 -4.79
C LEU A 73 -3.30 -11.81 -4.44
N GLU A 74 -2.66 -12.71 -3.71
CA GLU A 74 -1.21 -12.78 -3.55
C GLU A 74 -0.74 -14.21 -3.77
N VAL A 75 0.54 -14.38 -4.12
CA VAL A 75 1.17 -15.70 -4.13
C VAL A 75 1.94 -15.92 -2.84
N LYS A 76 1.86 -17.13 -2.28
CA LYS A 76 2.75 -17.57 -1.21
C LYS A 76 3.54 -18.81 -1.63
N PRO A 77 4.84 -18.88 -1.28
CA PRO A 77 5.62 -20.07 -1.52
C PRO A 77 5.14 -21.20 -0.60
N LYS A 78 4.82 -22.36 -1.18
CA LYS A 78 4.54 -23.60 -0.45
C LYS A 78 5.38 -24.73 -1.02
N ARG A 79 6.06 -25.46 -0.13
CA ARG A 79 6.89 -26.60 -0.52
C ARG A 79 6.07 -27.89 -0.50
N VAL A 80 5.99 -28.57 -1.64
CA VAL A 80 5.26 -29.83 -1.82
C VAL A 80 6.11 -30.76 -2.68
N GLY A 81 6.28 -32.02 -2.26
CA GLY A 81 6.98 -33.03 -3.07
C GLY A 81 8.42 -32.66 -3.47
N GLY A 82 9.12 -31.87 -2.66
CA GLY A 82 10.51 -31.45 -2.92
C GLY A 82 10.65 -30.13 -3.70
N ALA A 83 9.63 -29.69 -4.44
CA ALA A 83 9.60 -28.41 -5.17
C ALA A 83 8.86 -27.31 -4.40
N THR A 84 9.13 -26.03 -4.75
CA THR A 84 8.43 -24.87 -4.17
C THR A 84 7.48 -24.28 -5.19
N TYR A 85 6.18 -24.36 -4.91
CA TYR A 85 5.13 -23.79 -5.76
C TYR A 85 4.70 -22.42 -5.23
N GLN A 86 4.36 -21.53 -6.15
CA GLN A 86 3.70 -20.26 -5.83
C GLN A 86 2.20 -20.51 -5.78
N VAL A 87 1.63 -20.59 -4.57
CA VAL A 87 0.21 -20.87 -4.37
C VAL A 87 -0.55 -19.54 -4.30
N PRO A 88 -1.50 -19.29 -5.22
CA PRO A 88 -2.33 -18.09 -5.17
C PRO A 88 -3.35 -18.19 -4.03
N MET A 89 -3.48 -17.10 -3.27
CA MET A 89 -4.42 -16.98 -2.16
C MET A 89 -5.04 -15.58 -2.14
N GLU A 90 -6.29 -15.48 -1.70
CA GLU A 90 -6.93 -14.17 -1.51
C GLU A 90 -6.29 -13.42 -0.34
N VAL A 91 -6.14 -12.12 -0.54
CA VAL A 91 -5.55 -11.23 0.45
C VAL A 91 -6.63 -10.77 1.40
N ASN A 92 -6.39 -10.92 2.71
CA ASN A 92 -7.26 -10.34 3.73
C ASN A 92 -7.33 -8.80 3.56
N PRO A 93 -8.51 -8.14 3.64
CA PRO A 93 -8.64 -6.69 3.41
C PRO A 93 -7.65 -5.81 4.20
N ARG A 94 -7.35 -6.18 5.45
CA ARG A 94 -6.35 -5.47 6.26
C ARG A 94 -4.93 -5.60 5.70
N ARG A 95 -4.61 -6.77 5.17
CA ARG A 95 -3.32 -7.01 4.52
C ARG A 95 -3.25 -6.29 3.18
N ALA A 96 -4.33 -6.25 2.42
CA ALA A 96 -4.41 -5.53 1.15
C ALA A 96 -4.15 -4.03 1.33
N THR A 97 -4.78 -3.40 2.33
CA THR A 97 -4.52 -1.99 2.71
C THR A 97 -3.05 -1.78 3.13
N THR A 98 -2.50 -2.67 3.95
CA THR A 98 -1.09 -2.59 4.38
C THR A 98 -0.11 -2.70 3.20
N LEU A 99 -0.39 -3.61 2.24
CA LEU A 99 0.43 -3.78 1.03
C LEU A 99 0.35 -2.57 0.14
N ALA A 100 -0.85 -2.01 -0.07
CA ALA A 100 -1.03 -0.83 -0.89
C ALA A 100 -0.30 0.40 -0.33
N ILE A 101 -0.45 0.71 0.96
CA ILE A 101 0.28 1.81 1.61
C ILE A 101 1.80 1.58 1.50
N ARG A 102 2.25 0.33 1.73
CA ARG A 102 3.67 -0.01 1.62
C ARG A 102 4.21 0.25 0.21
N TRP A 103 3.51 -0.22 -0.82
CA TRP A 103 3.97 -0.03 -2.20
C TRP A 103 3.98 1.44 -2.59
N ILE A 104 2.93 2.20 -2.28
CA ILE A 104 2.91 3.65 -2.56
C ILE A 104 4.12 4.33 -1.93
N VAL A 105 4.41 4.09 -0.65
CA VAL A 105 5.57 4.73 0.03
C VAL A 105 6.90 4.23 -0.52
N ASP A 106 7.07 2.91 -0.68
CA ASP A 106 8.35 2.31 -1.10
C ASP A 106 8.68 2.68 -2.56
N PHE A 107 7.69 2.78 -3.45
CA PHE A 107 7.88 3.23 -4.84
C PHE A 107 8.02 4.74 -4.94
N SER A 108 7.26 5.51 -4.16
CA SER A 108 7.42 6.96 -4.06
C SER A 108 8.85 7.34 -3.66
N ARG A 109 9.44 6.65 -2.68
CA ARG A 109 10.84 6.89 -2.27
C ARG A 109 11.86 6.69 -3.39
N LYS A 110 11.57 5.77 -4.33
CA LYS A 110 12.44 5.45 -5.48
C LYS A 110 12.30 6.42 -6.64
N ARG A 111 11.31 7.32 -6.62
CA ARG A 111 11.15 8.33 -7.67
C ARG A 111 12.25 9.40 -7.59
N LYS A 112 12.38 10.18 -8.67
CA LYS A 112 13.51 11.10 -8.90
C LYS A 112 13.22 12.55 -8.50
N GLU A 113 12.01 12.90 -8.07
CA GLU A 113 11.67 14.28 -7.69
C GLU A 113 12.49 14.76 -6.48
N HIS A 114 12.52 16.07 -6.23
CA HIS A 114 13.45 16.65 -5.26
C HIS A 114 13.06 16.38 -3.81
N THR A 115 11.80 16.64 -3.44
CA THR A 115 11.33 16.47 -2.05
C THR A 115 10.46 15.23 -1.90
N MET A 116 10.45 14.63 -0.71
CA MET A 116 9.60 13.46 -0.44
C MET A 116 8.10 13.79 -0.59
N ALA A 117 7.68 15.02 -0.26
CA ALA A 117 6.31 15.46 -0.45
C ALA A 117 5.91 15.44 -1.94
N GLN A 118 6.77 15.94 -2.83
CA GLN A 118 6.55 15.90 -4.28
C GLN A 118 6.51 14.47 -4.81
N ARG A 119 7.47 13.62 -4.38
CA ARG A 119 7.49 12.19 -4.74
C ARG A 119 6.21 11.47 -4.33
N LEU A 120 5.69 11.77 -3.14
CA LEU A 120 4.49 11.11 -2.61
C LEU A 120 3.23 11.61 -3.30
N ALA A 121 3.13 12.92 -3.51
CA ALA A 121 2.02 13.52 -4.25
C ALA A 121 1.93 12.95 -5.67
N GLN A 122 3.05 12.90 -6.39
CA GLN A 122 3.05 12.40 -7.77
C GLN A 122 2.73 10.91 -7.83
N GLU A 123 3.23 10.08 -6.91
CA GLU A 123 2.86 8.66 -6.86
C GLU A 123 1.36 8.46 -6.58
N ILE A 124 0.77 9.30 -5.74
CA ILE A 124 -0.68 9.25 -5.45
C ILE A 124 -1.50 9.64 -6.70
N ILE A 125 -1.09 10.70 -7.40
CA ILE A 125 -1.77 11.16 -8.63
C ILE A 125 -1.69 10.06 -9.69
N ASP A 126 -0.48 9.57 -9.99
CA ASP A 126 -0.27 8.52 -11.00
C ASP A 126 -1.08 7.27 -10.64
N ALA A 127 -1.05 6.83 -9.38
CA ALA A 127 -1.82 5.68 -8.91
C ALA A 127 -3.34 5.89 -9.02
N SER A 128 -3.84 7.12 -8.83
CA SER A 128 -5.26 7.46 -8.99
C SER A 128 -5.75 7.35 -10.44
N GLU A 129 -4.82 7.50 -11.40
CA GLU A 129 -5.02 7.38 -12.84
C GLU A 129 -4.70 5.97 -13.37
N ASN A 130 -4.50 4.98 -12.48
CA ASN A 130 -4.05 3.63 -12.81
C ASN A 130 -2.67 3.56 -13.50
N THR A 131 -1.83 4.56 -13.27
CA THR A 131 -0.44 4.57 -13.74
C THR A 131 0.53 4.50 -12.55
N GLY A 132 1.82 4.39 -12.84
CA GLY A 132 2.86 4.36 -11.81
C GLY A 132 3.33 2.95 -11.41
N ALA A 133 4.42 2.92 -10.65
CA ALA A 133 5.11 1.67 -10.29
C ALA A 133 4.33 0.85 -9.26
N SER A 134 3.58 1.51 -8.38
CA SER A 134 2.73 0.86 -7.39
C SER A 134 1.58 0.06 -8.03
N VAL A 135 0.91 0.62 -9.04
CA VAL A 135 -0.16 -0.07 -9.80
C VAL A 135 0.41 -1.22 -10.63
N LYS A 136 1.55 -0.99 -11.31
CA LYS A 136 2.26 -2.05 -12.03
C LYS A 136 2.62 -3.23 -11.12
N ARG A 137 3.03 -2.97 -9.88
CA ARG A 137 3.34 -4.04 -8.91
C ARG A 137 2.12 -4.89 -8.56
N ARG A 138 0.94 -4.29 -8.43
CA ARG A 138 -0.32 -5.01 -8.24
C ARG A 138 -0.63 -5.88 -9.45
N GLU A 139 -0.47 -5.36 -10.65
CA GLU A 139 -0.71 -6.09 -11.90
C GLU A 139 0.24 -7.28 -12.08
N ASP A 140 1.54 -7.09 -11.83
CA ASP A 140 2.53 -8.16 -11.88
C ASP A 140 2.18 -9.28 -10.90
N LEU A 141 1.73 -8.92 -9.70
CA LEU A 141 1.31 -9.87 -8.68
C LEU A 141 0.03 -10.62 -9.08
N TYR A 142 -0.95 -9.92 -9.67
CA TYR A 142 -2.18 -10.52 -10.17
C TYR A 142 -1.87 -11.50 -11.31
N LYS A 143 -1.08 -11.08 -12.31
CA LYS A 143 -0.64 -11.91 -13.43
C LYS A 143 0.11 -13.16 -12.96
N MET A 144 0.96 -13.01 -11.94
CA MET A 144 1.67 -14.14 -11.33
C MET A 144 0.70 -15.09 -10.62
N ALA A 145 -0.28 -14.57 -9.89
CA ALA A 145 -1.30 -15.38 -9.22
C ALA A 145 -2.18 -16.14 -10.23
N GLU A 146 -2.57 -15.49 -11.32
CA GLU A 146 -3.37 -16.07 -12.39
C GLU A 146 -2.61 -17.17 -13.16
N SER A 147 -1.34 -16.94 -13.47
CA SER A 147 -0.46 -17.93 -14.11
C SER A 147 -0.32 -19.21 -13.28
N ASN A 148 -0.40 -19.08 -11.95
CA ASN A 148 -0.27 -20.18 -10.99
C ASN A 148 -1.63 -20.66 -10.45
N ARG A 149 -2.75 -20.30 -11.10
CA ARG A 149 -4.10 -20.68 -10.66
C ARG A 149 -4.29 -22.19 -10.48
N ALA A 150 -3.57 -23.00 -11.26
CA ALA A 150 -3.55 -24.45 -11.14
C ALA A 150 -3.17 -24.94 -9.72
N PHE A 151 -2.28 -24.24 -9.02
CA PHE A 151 -1.80 -24.61 -7.68
C PHE A 151 -2.70 -24.14 -6.53
N SER A 152 -3.84 -23.50 -6.82
CA SER A 152 -4.79 -23.01 -5.82
C SER A 152 -5.33 -24.10 -4.88
N HIS A 153 -5.35 -25.36 -5.31
CA HIS A 153 -5.75 -26.50 -4.49
C HIS A 153 -4.84 -26.70 -3.27
N TYR A 154 -3.59 -26.22 -3.29
CA TYR A 154 -2.67 -26.30 -2.16
C TYR A 154 -2.88 -25.18 -1.11
N ARG A 155 -4.00 -24.45 -1.12
CA ARG A 155 -4.26 -23.28 -0.25
C ARG A 155 -4.49 -23.59 1.25
N PHE A 156 -4.55 -24.87 1.64
CA PHE A 156 -4.75 -25.31 3.02
C PHE A 156 -3.46 -25.38 3.84
#